data_AF-A0AAQ3QC07-F1
#
_entry.id   AF-A0AAQ3QC07-F1
#
_cell.length_a   1.000
_cell.length_b   1.000
_cell.length_c   1.000
_cell.angle_alpha   90.00
_cell.angle_beta   90.00
_cell.angle_gamma   90.00
#
_symmetry.space_group_name_H-M   'P 1'
#
loop_
_entity.id
_entity.type
_entity.pdbx_description
1 polymer ?
#
loop_
_entity_poly.entity_id
_entity_poly.type
_entity_poly.pdbx_seq_one_letter_code
_entity_poly.pdbx_strand_id
1 'polypeptide(L)'
;MGQFFSQYLEPIKLNDVQVDWKSADLSFLMKDNYLSYFAKMVSNARPIREPEIILKAKNIDSDIRIQYNDQQHFEQIAGQFGIFEEWKDGIPRTAYKGVVVFRYRTLQRIFLVGPDSMRQLGLE
;
A
#
# COMPACT_ATOMS: atom_id res chain seq x y z
N MET A 1 22.97 17.07 -5.68
CA MET A 1 21.76 17.06 -6.54
C MET A 1 21.53 15.63 -7.00
N GLY A 2 20.40 15.01 -6.66
CA GLY A 2 20.13 13.59 -6.98
C GLY A 2 19.57 12.76 -5.81
N GLN A 3 19.43 13.33 -4.61
CA GLN A 3 18.94 12.61 -3.42
C GLN A 3 17.60 11.91 -3.65
N PHE A 4 16.64 12.58 -4.30
CA PHE A 4 15.35 11.98 -4.62
C PHE A 4 15.46 10.77 -5.56
N PHE A 5 16.35 10.86 -6.55
CA PHE A 5 16.62 9.74 -7.45
C PHE A 5 17.20 8.56 -6.66
N SER A 6 18.29 8.77 -5.92
CA SER A 6 18.96 7.70 -5.19
C SER A 6 18.11 7.09 -4.09
N GLN A 7 17.25 7.88 -3.44
CA GLN A 7 16.40 7.40 -2.36
C GLN A 7 15.19 6.61 -2.88
N TYR A 8 14.57 7.05 -3.98
CA TYR A 8 13.24 6.55 -4.36
C TYR A 8 13.11 6.01 -5.78
N LEU A 9 13.81 6.59 -6.76
CA LEU A 9 13.66 6.22 -8.17
C LEU A 9 14.63 5.11 -8.59
N GLU A 10 15.88 5.20 -8.14
CA GLU A 10 16.93 4.22 -8.40
C GLU A 10 16.56 2.78 -8.01
N PRO A 11 15.93 2.52 -6.83
CA PRO A 11 15.58 1.15 -6.44
C PRO A 11 14.33 0.59 -7.12
N ILE A 12 13.66 1.34 -8.01
CA ILE A 12 12.46 0.84 -8.71
C ILE A 12 12.87 -0.34 -9.61
N LYS A 13 12.36 -1.54 -9.27
CA LYS A 13 12.66 -2.76 -10.00
C LYS A 13 11.90 -2.79 -11.33
N LEU A 14 12.65 -2.82 -12.44
CA LEU A 14 12.11 -3.21 -13.74
C LEU A 14 11.67 -4.68 -13.67
N ASN A 15 10.42 -4.96 -14.06
CA ASN A 15 9.91 -6.32 -14.13
C ASN A 15 10.68 -7.13 -15.19
N ASP A 16 11.20 -8.28 -14.78
CA ASP A 16 12.03 -9.21 -15.56
C ASP A 16 11.26 -10.49 -15.96
N VAL A 17 10.00 -10.62 -15.57
CA VAL A 17 9.14 -11.77 -15.86
C VAL A 17 8.17 -11.44 -16.99
N GLN A 18 8.12 -12.27 -18.04
CA GLN A 18 7.14 -12.10 -19.11
C GLN A 18 5.72 -12.38 -18.59
N VAL A 19 4.82 -11.42 -18.79
CA VAL A 19 3.39 -11.55 -18.46
C VAL A 19 2.59 -11.45 -19.76
N ASP A 20 1.78 -12.47 -20.04
CA ASP A 20 0.85 -12.42 -21.18
C ASP A 20 -0.43 -11.64 -20.81
N TRP A 21 -0.31 -10.31 -20.86
CA TRP A 21 -1.39 -9.40 -20.53
C TRP A 21 -2.61 -9.53 -21.46
N LYS A 22 -2.43 -10.02 -22.70
CA LYS A 22 -3.54 -10.15 -23.66
C LYS A 22 -4.48 -11.29 -23.28
N SER A 23 -3.96 -12.31 -22.63
CA SER A 23 -4.72 -13.48 -22.19
C SER A 23 -5.24 -13.35 -20.75
N ALA A 24 -4.76 -12.37 -19.98
CA ALA A 24 -5.20 -12.15 -18.61
C ALA A 24 -6.59 -11.52 -18.55
N ASP A 25 -7.45 -12.03 -17.66
CA ASP A 25 -8.70 -11.36 -17.32
C ASP A 25 -8.42 -10.16 -16.41
N LEU A 26 -8.56 -8.96 -16.98
CA LEU A 26 -8.35 -7.68 -16.31
C LEU A 26 -9.69 -6.99 -15.95
N SER A 27 -10.83 -7.67 -16.09
CA SER A 27 -12.15 -7.11 -15.77
C SER A 27 -12.26 -6.60 -14.33
N PHE A 28 -11.46 -7.15 -13.41
CA PHE A 28 -11.39 -6.69 -12.02
C PHE A 28 -10.84 -5.25 -11.89
N LEU A 29 -10.16 -4.71 -12.90
CA LEU A 29 -9.66 -3.32 -12.91
C LEU A 29 -10.72 -2.31 -13.32
N MET A 30 -11.88 -2.75 -13.84
CA MET A 30 -13.01 -1.86 -14.13
C MET A 30 -13.49 -1.21 -12.84
N LYS A 31 -13.79 0.09 -12.88
CA LYS A 31 -14.03 0.95 -11.69
C LYS A 31 -14.85 0.28 -10.58
N ASP A 32 -16.01 -0.26 -10.91
CA ASP A 32 -16.94 -0.85 -9.93
C ASP A 32 -16.41 -2.19 -9.40
N ASN A 33 -15.84 -3.01 -10.27
CA ASN A 33 -15.22 -4.28 -9.89
C ASN A 33 -14.00 -4.06 -9.01
N TYR A 34 -13.17 -3.06 -9.33
CA TYR A 34 -11.95 -2.76 -8.60
C TYR A 34 -12.27 -2.27 -7.20
N LEU A 35 -13.31 -1.43 -7.04
CA LEU A 35 -13.73 -0.97 -5.73
C LEU A 35 -14.09 -2.15 -4.83
N SER A 36 -14.95 -3.06 -5.28
CA SER A 36 -15.35 -4.25 -4.51
C SER A 36 -14.18 -5.21 -4.26
N TYR A 37 -13.35 -5.45 -5.28
CA TYR A 37 -12.17 -6.30 -5.18
C TYR A 37 -11.16 -5.77 -4.16
N PHE A 38 -10.82 -4.48 -4.25
CA PHE A 38 -9.87 -3.82 -3.37
C PHE A 38 -10.40 -3.68 -1.95
N ALA A 39 -11.67 -3.31 -1.77
CA ALA A 39 -12.32 -3.27 -0.46
C ALA A 39 -12.25 -4.63 0.25
N LYS A 40 -12.49 -5.73 -0.48
CA LYS A 40 -12.36 -7.09 0.06
C LYS A 40 -10.94 -7.43 0.49
N MET A 41 -9.91 -7.01 -0.26
CA MET A 41 -8.52 -7.22 0.14
C MET A 41 -8.20 -6.47 1.45
N VAL A 42 -8.60 -5.20 1.54
CA VAL A 42 -8.37 -4.36 2.72
C VAL A 42 -9.19 -4.85 3.93
N SER A 43 -10.40 -5.35 3.73
CA SER A 43 -11.23 -5.90 4.81
C SER A 43 -10.66 -7.20 5.39
N ASN A 44 -10.07 -8.05 4.54
CA ASN A 44 -9.51 -9.33 4.94
C ASN A 44 -8.13 -9.21 5.61
N ALA A 45 -7.45 -8.08 5.45
CA ALA A 45 -6.15 -7.86 6.05
C ALA A 45 -6.24 -7.69 7.58
N ARG A 46 -5.33 -8.33 8.31
CA ARG A 46 -5.31 -8.29 9.78
C ARG A 46 -4.96 -6.88 10.27
N PRO A 47 -5.78 -6.22 11.12
CA PRO A 47 -5.46 -4.91 11.64
C PRO A 47 -4.28 -4.97 12.63
N ILE A 48 -3.34 -4.05 12.49
CA ILE A 48 -2.18 -3.88 13.37
C ILE A 48 -2.15 -2.43 13.86
N ARG A 49 -1.94 -2.26 15.17
CA ARG A 49 -1.88 -0.93 15.82
C ARG A 49 -0.46 -0.34 15.85
N GLU A 50 0.54 -1.19 16.02
CA GLU A 50 1.93 -0.80 16.21
C GLU A 50 2.76 -1.26 15.00
N PRO A 51 3.15 -0.34 14.09
CA PRO A 51 3.99 -0.66 12.93
C PRO A 51 5.33 -1.31 13.32
N GLU A 52 5.86 -0.98 14.49
CA GLU A 52 7.15 -1.47 14.99
C GLU A 52 7.18 -2.99 15.17
N ILE A 53 6.02 -3.60 15.47
CA ILE A 53 5.88 -5.05 15.55
C ILE A 53 6.24 -5.68 14.21
N ILE A 54 5.86 -5.04 13.10
CA ILE A 54 6.08 -5.54 11.76
C ILE A 54 7.54 -5.36 11.31
N LEU A 55 8.17 -4.25 11.70
CA LEU A 55 9.58 -4.01 11.43
C LEU A 55 10.50 -5.04 12.12
N LYS A 56 10.10 -5.51 13.31
CA LYS A 56 10.82 -6.53 14.10
C LYS A 56 10.41 -7.96 13.73
N ALA A 57 9.25 -8.16 13.09
CA ALA A 57 8.79 -9.47 12.69
C ALA A 57 9.71 -10.08 11.63
N LYS A 58 10.12 -11.34 11.87
CA LYS A 58 10.89 -12.13 10.90
C LYS A 58 10.00 -12.70 9.79
N ASN A 59 8.72 -12.91 10.08
CA ASN A 59 7.71 -13.38 9.12
C ASN A 59 6.37 -12.72 9.43
N ILE A 60 5.69 -12.31 8.37
CA ILE A 60 4.27 -11.92 8.39
C ILE A 60 3.55 -13.03 7.62
N ASP A 61 2.60 -13.68 8.27
CA ASP A 61 1.89 -14.85 7.74
C ASP A 61 0.62 -14.49 6.97
N SER A 62 0.12 -13.26 7.09
CA SER A 62 -1.07 -12.77 6.40
C SER A 62 -0.89 -11.34 5.89
N ASP A 63 -1.74 -10.93 4.95
CA ASP A 63 -1.90 -9.51 4.63
C ASP A 63 -2.31 -8.73 5.91
N ILE A 64 -1.77 -7.52 6.08
CA ILE A 64 -2.01 -6.67 7.25
C ILE A 64 -2.42 -5.26 6.85
N ARG A 65 -3.16 -4.59 7.73
CA ARG A 65 -3.52 -3.18 7.57
C ARG A 65 -3.13 -2.38 8.80
N ILE A 66 -2.55 -1.21 8.59
CA ILE A 66 -2.11 -0.26 9.60
C ILE A 66 -2.84 1.05 9.32
N GLN A 67 -3.53 1.59 10.31
CA GLN A 67 -4.23 2.86 10.17
C GLN A 67 -3.27 4.02 10.41
N TYR A 68 -3.29 5.01 9.50
CA TYR A 68 -2.70 6.32 9.76
C TYR A 68 -3.81 7.35 9.99
N ASN A 69 -3.50 8.39 10.76
CA ASN A 69 -4.51 9.34 11.25
C ASN A 69 -4.47 10.66 10.46
N ASP A 70 -3.27 11.05 10.03
CA ASP A 70 -3.00 12.28 9.31
C ASP A 70 -1.74 12.11 8.46
N GLN A 71 -1.35 13.19 7.76
CA GLN A 71 -0.18 13.21 6.91
C GLN A 71 1.12 12.93 7.67
N GLN A 72 1.31 13.53 8.85
CA GLN A 72 2.53 13.36 9.63
C GLN A 72 2.68 11.91 10.12
N HIS A 73 1.59 11.30 10.58
CA HIS A 73 1.58 9.90 11.00
C HIS A 73 1.88 8.97 9.81
N PHE A 74 1.32 9.26 8.62
CA PHE A 74 1.66 8.53 7.41
C PHE A 74 3.15 8.62 7.07
N GLU A 75 3.71 9.83 7.04
CA GLU A 75 5.13 10.07 6.71
C GLU A 75 6.06 9.31 7.68
N GLN A 76 5.74 9.31 8.97
CA GLN A 76 6.45 8.53 9.98
C GLN A 76 6.42 7.03 9.69
N ILE A 77 5.25 6.45 9.39
CA ILE A 77 5.13 5.03 9.08
C ILE A 77 5.85 4.70 7.77
N ALA A 78 5.64 5.50 6.72
CA ALA A 78 6.22 5.32 5.39
C ALA A 78 7.76 5.33 5.45
N GLY A 79 8.34 6.26 6.20
CA GLY A 79 9.79 6.36 6.40
C GLY A 79 10.38 5.13 7.10
N GLN A 80 9.67 4.56 8.09
CA GLN A 80 10.09 3.32 8.74
C GLN A 80 10.16 2.12 7.77
N PHE A 81 9.28 2.10 6.76
CA PHE A 81 9.27 1.06 5.72
C PHE A 81 10.18 1.38 4.52
N GLY A 82 10.70 2.60 4.42
CA GLY A 82 11.52 3.05 3.29
C GLY A 82 10.73 3.19 1.99
N ILE A 83 9.43 3.49 2.07
CA ILE A 83 8.59 3.79 0.90
C ILE A 83 8.45 5.31 0.74
N PHE A 84 7.78 5.76 -0.32
CA PHE A 84 7.52 7.19 -0.54
C PHE A 84 6.73 7.81 0.63
N GLU A 85 7.33 8.80 1.28
CA GLU A 85 6.67 9.64 2.29
C GLU A 85 5.82 10.75 1.65
N GLU A 86 6.11 11.12 0.39
CA GLU A 86 5.54 12.28 -0.27
C GLU A 86 4.02 12.20 -0.55
N TRP A 87 3.40 13.37 -0.45
CA TRP A 87 2.03 13.64 -0.85
C TRP A 87 2.00 14.60 -2.02
N LYS A 88 0.97 14.49 -2.86
CA LYS A 88 0.64 15.48 -3.88
C LYS A 88 -0.85 15.79 -3.82
N ASP A 89 -1.19 17.06 -3.70
CA ASP A 89 -2.59 17.54 -3.60
C ASP A 89 -3.41 16.80 -2.52
N GLY A 90 -2.77 16.49 -1.39
CA GLY A 90 -3.41 15.76 -0.29
C GLY A 90 -3.57 14.25 -0.52
N ILE A 91 -2.83 13.67 -1.47
CA ILE A 91 -2.86 12.23 -1.77
C ILE A 91 -1.44 11.63 -1.67
N PRO A 92 -1.22 10.56 -0.89
CA PRO A 92 0.06 9.86 -0.87
C PRO A 92 0.37 9.22 -2.23
N ARG A 93 1.66 9.09 -2.58
CA ARG A 93 2.07 8.35 -3.78
C ARG A 93 1.51 6.93 -3.76
N THR A 94 1.01 6.47 -4.91
CA THR A 94 0.42 5.13 -5.13
C THR A 94 -0.87 4.81 -4.36
N ALA A 95 -1.48 5.81 -3.71
CA ALA A 95 -2.71 5.60 -2.95
C ALA A 95 -3.95 5.43 -3.84
N TYR A 96 -4.88 4.57 -3.41
CA TYR A 96 -6.26 4.53 -3.89
C TYR A 96 -7.20 4.71 -2.71
N LYS A 97 -8.05 5.75 -2.74
CA LYS A 97 -8.98 6.09 -1.65
C LYS A 97 -8.29 6.19 -0.28
N GLY A 98 -7.09 6.76 -0.24
CA GLY A 98 -6.28 6.88 0.98
C GLY A 98 -5.60 5.59 1.44
N VAL A 99 -5.60 4.52 0.63
CA VAL A 99 -4.88 3.29 0.95
C VAL A 99 -3.63 3.15 0.10
N VAL A 100 -2.46 3.05 0.74
CA VAL A 100 -1.19 2.70 0.09
C VAL A 100 -0.92 1.21 0.31
N VAL A 101 -0.60 0.48 -0.76
CA VAL A 101 -0.31 -0.95 -0.71
C VAL A 101 1.12 -1.24 -1.15
N PHE A 102 1.83 -2.02 -0.34
CA PHE A 102 3.18 -2.46 -0.66
C PHE A 102 3.47 -3.83 -0.04
N ARG A 103 4.64 -4.39 -0.34
CA ARG A 103 5.14 -5.62 0.30
C ARG A 103 6.42 -5.32 1.05
N TYR A 104 6.61 -5.98 2.18
CA TYR A 104 7.79 -5.80 3.01
C TYR A 104 8.38 -7.14 3.42
N ARG A 105 9.62 -7.40 2.96
CA ARG A 105 10.43 -8.62 3.21
C ARG A 105 9.82 -9.97 2.82
N THR A 106 8.52 -10.03 2.55
CA THR A 106 7.73 -11.24 2.26
C THR A 106 6.78 -10.96 1.09
N LEU A 107 6.02 -12.00 0.68
CA LEU A 107 4.98 -11.85 -0.36
C LEU A 107 3.69 -11.21 0.16
N GLN A 108 3.53 -11.09 1.49
CA GLN A 108 2.34 -10.51 2.10
C GLN A 108 2.29 -8.99 1.95
N ARG A 109 1.08 -8.48 1.79
CA ARG A 109 0.79 -7.07 1.58
C ARG A 109 0.63 -6.35 2.90
N ILE A 110 1.13 -5.13 2.94
CA ILE A 110 0.87 -4.14 3.96
C ILE A 110 0.01 -3.05 3.32
N PHE A 111 -1.12 -2.75 3.97
CA PHE A 111 -2.01 -1.65 3.61
C PHE A 111 -1.87 -0.54 4.66
N LEU A 112 -1.39 0.65 4.27
CA LEU A 112 -1.53 1.85 5.09
C LEU A 112 -2.89 2.45 4.76
N VAL A 113 -3.77 2.53 5.74
CA VAL A 113 -5.19 2.88 5.57
C VAL A 113 -5.44 4.25 6.20
N GLY A 114 -5.91 5.20 5.38
CA GLY A 114 -6.21 6.55 5.85
C GLY A 114 -7.51 6.67 6.64
N PRO A 115 -7.76 7.83 7.28
CA PRO A 115 -8.87 8.02 8.20
C PRO A 115 -10.25 7.84 7.56
N ASP A 116 -10.41 8.27 6.31
CA ASP A 116 -11.68 8.13 5.58
C ASP A 116 -11.73 6.89 4.66
N SER A 117 -10.67 6.08 4.63
CA SER A 117 -10.54 5.01 3.63
C SER A 117 -11.60 3.93 3.76
N MET A 118 -11.96 3.53 4.98
CA MET A 118 -12.95 2.49 5.21
C MET A 118 -14.33 2.91 4.67
N ARG A 119 -14.81 4.11 5.04
CA ARG A 119 -16.00 4.73 4.43
C ARG A 119 -15.91 4.84 2.91
N GLN A 120 -14.79 5.32 2.38
CA GLN A 120 -14.62 5.46 0.92
C GLN A 120 -14.64 4.13 0.16
N LEU A 121 -14.27 3.03 0.83
CA LEU A 121 -14.32 1.66 0.34
C LEU A 121 -15.68 0.97 0.56
N GLY A 122 -16.64 1.63 1.23
CA GLY A 122 -17.95 1.05 1.55
C GLY A 122 -17.87 -0.05 2.60
N LEU A 123 -16.92 0.05 3.52
CA LEU A 123 -16.70 -0.91 4.61
C LEU A 123 -17.24 -0.41 5.97
N GLU A 124 -17.86 0.78 5.99
CA GLU A 124 -18.52 1.44 7.11
C GLU A 124 -19.93 1.90 6.73
#